data_AF-E4RJ38-F1
#
_entry.id   AF-E4RJ38-F1
#
_cell.length_a   1.000
_cell.length_b   1.000
_cell.length_c   1.000
_cell.angle_alpha   90.00
_cell.angle_beta   90.00
_cell.angle_gamma   90.00
#
_symmetry.space_group_name_H-M   'P 1'
#
loop_
_entity.id
_entity.type
_entity.pdbx_description
1 polymer ?
#
loop_
_entity_poly.entity_id
_entity_poly.type
_entity_poly.pdbx_seq_one_letter_code
_entity_poly.pdbx_strand_id
1 'polypeptide(L)'
;MKKILVIIVIVLIVLLIAAATNPSRSQFIDWSVDEIASEAESELQRIFEGALSRPMLEMRTDESDYLFFSIFTVETSDSKNSYLGIFNNFFNLN
;
A
#
# COMPACT_ATOMS: atom_id res chain seq x y z
N MET A 1 -0.31 -38.33 -1.70
CA MET A 1 0.69 -37.89 -0.70
C MET A 1 1.72 -36.94 -1.30
N LYS A 2 2.56 -37.36 -2.26
CA LYS A 2 3.58 -36.48 -2.89
C LYS A 2 3.01 -35.17 -3.48
N LYS A 3 1.87 -35.25 -4.17
CA LYS A 3 1.19 -34.06 -4.74
C LYS A 3 0.73 -33.05 -3.68
N ILE A 4 0.25 -33.54 -2.53
CA ILE A 4 -0.19 -32.69 -1.41
C ILE A 4 1.01 -31.98 -0.79
N LEU A 5 2.12 -32.70 -0.60
CA LEU A 5 3.36 -32.12 -0.09
C LEU A 5 3.90 -31.03 -1.02
N VAL A 6 3.85 -31.24 -2.34
CA VAL A 6 4.24 -30.21 -3.33
C VAL A 6 3.35 -28.97 -3.21
N ILE A 7 2.03 -29.14 -3.08
CA ILE A 7 1.10 -28.01 -2.91
C ILE A 7 1.42 -27.24 -1.62
N ILE A 8 1.66 -27.92 -0.51
CA ILE A 8 1.99 -27.29 0.77
C ILE A 8 3.29 -26.48 0.65
N VAL A 9 4.31 -27.02 0.00
CA VAL A 9 5.58 -26.31 -0.22
C VAL A 9 5.36 -25.05 -1.06
N ILE A 10 4.56 -25.12 -2.13
CA ILE A 10 4.25 -23.96 -2.97
C ILE A 10 3.52 -22.89 -2.14
N VAL A 11 2.50 -23.27 -1.36
CA VAL A 11 1.76 -22.33 -0.51
C VAL A 11 2.68 -21.66 0.51
N LEU A 12 3.58 -22.43 1.14
CA LEU A 12 4.57 -21.86 2.07
C LEU A 12 5.49 -20.85 1.39
N ILE A 13 5.97 -21.15 0.18
CA ILE A 13 6.79 -20.22 -0.60
C ILE A 13 6.02 -18.93 -0.90
N VAL A 14 4.76 -19.04 -1.33
CA VAL A 14 3.92 -17.87 -1.61
C VAL A 14 3.70 -17.02 -0.35
N LEU A 15 3.43 -17.64 0.80
CA LEU A 15 3.27 -16.93 2.07
C LEU A 15 4.55 -16.25 2.54
N LEU A 16 5.71 -16.90 2.36
CA LEU A 16 7.01 -16.28 2.66
C LEU A 16 7.29 -15.08 1.78
N ILE A 17 6.98 -15.17 0.49
CA ILE A 17 7.10 -14.04 -0.43
C ILE A 17 6.15 -12.91 0.00
N ALA A 18 4.89 -13.23 0.30
CA ALA A 18 3.90 -12.25 0.75
C ALA A 18 4.36 -11.51 2.01
N ALA A 19 4.86 -12.23 3.01
CA ALA A 19 5.38 -11.62 4.23
C ALA A 19 6.64 -10.78 3.99
N ALA A 20 7.58 -11.26 3.17
CA ALA A 20 8.81 -10.53 2.86
C ALA A 20 8.59 -9.28 1.99
N THR A 21 7.47 -9.22 1.26
CA THR A 21 7.11 -8.12 0.36
C THR A 21 5.87 -7.36 0.84
N ASN A 22 5.47 -7.55 2.10
CA ASN A 22 4.38 -6.79 2.69
C ASN A 22 4.83 -5.31 2.78
N PRO A 23 4.16 -4.37 2.08
CA PRO A 23 4.58 -2.98 2.13
C PRO A 23 4.35 -2.39 3.53
N SER A 24 5.25 -1.51 3.93
CA SER A 24 5.13 -0.69 5.13
C SER A 24 4.33 0.59 4.86
N ARG A 25 3.84 1.23 5.92
CA ARG A 25 3.22 2.57 5.85
C ARG A 25 4.05 3.61 5.10
N SER A 26 5.37 3.64 5.27
CA SER A 26 6.21 4.60 4.52
C SER A 26 6.12 4.34 3.01
N GLN A 27 6.18 3.08 2.59
CA GLN A 27 6.09 2.72 1.17
C GLN A 27 4.71 3.03 0.60
N PHE A 28 3.65 2.88 1.39
CA PHE A 28 2.31 3.32 1.00
C PHE A 28 2.24 4.83 0.81
N ILE A 29 2.83 5.61 1.71
CA ILE A 29 2.86 7.07 1.60
C ILE A 29 3.67 7.50 0.38
N ASP A 30 4.84 6.89 0.15
CA ASP A 30 5.67 7.14 -1.03
C ASP A 30 4.88 6.87 -2.32
N TRP A 31 4.25 5.69 -2.42
CA TRP A 31 3.39 5.34 -3.54
C TRP A 31 2.22 6.30 -3.72
N SER A 32 1.55 6.71 -2.64
CA SER A 32 0.42 7.63 -2.70
C SER A 32 0.83 9.02 -3.17
N VAL A 33 2.02 9.49 -2.77
CA VAL A 33 2.58 10.76 -3.25
C VAL A 33 2.89 10.67 -4.75
N ASP A 34 3.46 9.56 -5.20
CA ASP A 34 3.75 9.32 -6.61
C ASP A 34 2.47 9.22 -7.45
N GLU A 35 1.42 8.57 -6.92
CA GLU A 35 0.11 8.46 -7.56
C GLU A 35 -0.51 9.85 -7.76
N ILE A 36 -0.60 10.67 -6.71
CA ILE A 36 -1.10 12.06 -6.78
C ILE A 36 -0.27 12.88 -7.77
N ALA A 37 1.06 12.74 -7.72
CA ALA A 37 1.96 13.45 -8.62
C ALA A 37 1.78 13.03 -10.10
N SER A 38 1.33 11.79 -10.35
CA SER A 38 1.06 11.27 -11.69
C SER A 38 -0.25 11.80 -12.28
N GLU A 39 -1.22 12.15 -11.43
CA GLU A 39 -2.51 12.74 -11.83
C GLU A 39 -2.41 14.26 -12.09
N ALA A 40 -1.31 14.91 -11.67
CA ALA A 40 -1.14 16.36 -11.82
C ALA A 40 -0.97 16.80 -13.29
N GLU A 41 -1.81 17.74 -13.74
CA GLU A 41 -1.81 18.26 -15.12
C GLU A 41 -0.58 19.13 -15.45
N SER A 42 0.12 19.67 -14.44
CA SER A 42 1.27 20.56 -14.63
C SER A 42 2.44 20.29 -13.69
N GLU A 43 3.64 20.61 -14.15
CA GLU A 43 4.89 20.35 -13.43
C GLU A 43 5.01 21.13 -12.10
N LEU A 44 4.37 22.29 -12.03
CA LEU A 44 4.33 23.15 -10.84
C LEU A 44 3.32 22.62 -9.82
N GLN A 45 2.17 22.11 -10.28
CA GLN A 45 1.17 21.45 -9.44
C GLN A 45 1.73 20.16 -8.84
N ARG A 46 2.47 19.37 -9.62
CA ARG A 46 3.20 18.17 -9.17
C ARG A 46 4.12 18.45 -7.97
N ILE A 47 4.87 19.56 -8.00
CA ILE A 47 5.81 19.93 -6.94
C ILE A 47 5.07 20.42 -5.68
N PHE A 48 4.03 21.24 -5.85
CA PHE A 48 3.24 21.78 -4.73
C PHE A 48 2.41 20.70 -4.03
N GLU A 49 1.73 19.84 -4.79
CA GLU A 49 0.91 18.75 -4.27
C GLU A 49 1.80 17.68 -3.63
N GLY A 50 2.96 17.33 -4.23
CA GLY A 50 3.90 16.37 -3.66
C GLY A 50 4.50 16.79 -2.30
N ALA A 51 4.80 18.09 -2.10
CA ALA A 51 5.41 18.57 -0.86
C ALA A 51 4.42 18.63 0.33
N LEU A 52 3.14 18.89 0.06
CA LEU A 52 2.10 18.99 1.10
C LEU A 52 1.37 17.66 1.34
N SER A 53 1.34 16.77 0.35
CA SER A 53 0.67 15.46 0.44
C SER A 53 1.35 14.53 1.44
N ARG A 54 2.69 14.45 1.47
CA ARG A 54 3.40 13.55 2.40
C ARG A 54 3.05 13.82 3.88
N PRO A 55 3.22 15.03 4.44
CA PRO A 55 2.87 15.29 5.83
C PRO A 55 1.39 15.06 6.12
N MET A 56 0.51 15.36 5.16
CA MET A 56 -0.92 15.13 5.30
C MET A 56 -1.24 13.63 5.39
N LEU A 57 -0.67 12.82 4.50
CA LEU A 57 -0.82 11.36 4.48
C LEU A 57 -0.20 10.73 5.73
N GLU A 58 0.96 11.20 6.19
CA GLU A 58 1.59 10.76 7.43
C GLU A 58 0.75 11.02 8.68
N MET A 59 -0.16 12.00 8.67
CA MET A 59 -1.07 12.25 9.80
C MET A 59 -2.40 11.50 9.68
N ARG A 60 -2.83 11.22 8.45
CA ARG A 60 -4.19 10.71 8.15
C ARG A 60 -4.24 9.24 7.75
N THR A 61 -3.08 8.59 7.63
CA THR A 61 -2.98 7.18 7.24
C THR A 61 -2.83 6.30 8.47
N ASP A 62 -3.81 5.45 8.74
CA ASP A 62 -3.68 4.34 9.68
C ASP A 62 -3.21 3.07 8.95
N GLU A 63 -2.36 2.29 9.62
CA GLU A 63 -1.84 1.01 9.11
C GLU A 63 -2.34 -0.13 10.00
N SER A 64 -2.98 -1.12 9.39
CA SER A 64 -3.29 -2.41 10.02
C SER A 64 -2.44 -3.51 9.37
N ASP A 65 -1.37 -3.93 10.06
CA ASP A 65 -0.45 -4.98 9.59
C ASP A 65 -0.97 -6.39 9.95
N TYR A 66 -1.15 -7.24 8.93
CA TYR A 66 -1.61 -8.62 9.05
C TYR A 66 -0.57 -9.66 8.61
N LEU A 67 0.73 -9.34 8.72
CA LEU A 67 1.89 -10.18 8.40
C LEU A 67 2.10 -10.47 6.90
N PHE A 68 1.07 -10.85 6.17
CA PHE A 68 1.14 -11.16 4.73
C PHE A 68 0.62 -10.04 3.84
N PHE A 69 -0.12 -9.12 4.43
CA PHE A 69 -0.71 -7.96 3.81
C PHE A 69 -0.92 -6.90 4.88
N SER A 70 -1.10 -5.66 4.44
CA SER A 70 -1.45 -4.53 5.31
C SER A 70 -2.67 -3.83 4.74
N ILE A 71 -3.50 -3.25 5.61
CA ILE A 71 -4.59 -2.37 5.21
C ILE A 71 -4.22 -0.96 5.60
N PHE A 72 -4.11 -0.08 4.61
CA PHE A 72 -3.87 1.34 4.80
C PHE A 72 -5.17 2.10 4.68
N THR A 73 -5.48 2.88 5.70
CA THR A 73 -6.74 3.60 5.79
C THR A 73 -6.43 5.08 5.82
N VAL A 74 -6.88 5.83 4.80
CA VAL A 74 -6.67 7.27 4.69
C VAL A 74 -7.96 7.98 5.06
N GLU A 75 -7.94 8.72 6.16
CA GLU A 75 -9.08 9.50 6.64
C GLU A 75 -9.02 10.97 6.16
N THR A 76 -9.89 11.31 5.22
CA THR A 76 -10.15 12.68 4.78
C THR A 76 -11.37 13.23 5.54
N SER A 77 -11.52 14.56 5.58
CA SER A 77 -12.65 15.22 6.26
C SER A 77 -14.02 14.69 5.81
N ASP A 78 -14.13 14.26 4.55
CA ASP A 78 -15.40 13.87 3.92
C ASP A 78 -15.46 12.39 3.52
N SER A 79 -14.37 11.64 3.63
CA SER A 79 -14.30 10.25 3.15
C SER A 79 -13.22 9.42 3.84
N LYS A 80 -13.46 8.10 3.89
CA LYS A 80 -12.51 7.10 4.39
C LYS A 80 -12.18 6.16 3.24
N ASN A 81 -10.94 6.18 2.78
CA ASN A 81 -10.46 5.32 1.70
C ASN A 81 -9.54 4.24 2.27
N SER A 82 -9.80 2.99 1.90
CA SER A 82 -9.02 1.84 2.36
C SER A 82 -8.26 1.23 1.20
N TYR A 83 -7.00 0.87 1.43
CA TYR A 83 -6.11 0.28 0.46
C TYR A 83 -5.51 -1.01 1.01
N LEU A 84 -5.52 -2.07 0.21
CA LEU A 84 -4.82 -3.32 0.48
C LEU A 84 -3.40 -3.22 -0.05
N GLY A 85 -2.41 -3.32 0.85
CA GLY A 85 -1.02 -3.53 0.51
C GLY A 85 -0.68 -5.02 0.53
N ILE A 86 -0.26 -5.58 -0.61
CA ILE A 86 0.20 -6.97 -0.70
C ILE A 86 1.20 -7.10 -1.85
N PHE A 87 2.25 -7.91 -1.67
CA PHE A 87 3.27 -8.13 -2.70
C PHE A 87 3.89 -6.83 -3.27
N ASN A 88 4.14 -5.83 -2.42
CA ASN A 88 4.61 -4.50 -2.82
C ASN A 88 3.70 -3.79 -3.84
N ASN A 89 2.41 -4.13 -3.86
CA ASN A 89 1.38 -3.49 -4.66
C ASN A 89 0.28 -2.95 -3.74
N PHE A 90 -0.43 -1.92 -4.21
CA PHE A 90 -1.52 -1.29 -3.49
C PHE A 90 -2.80 -1.36 -4.32
N PHE A 91 -3.89 -1.75 -3.69
CA PHE A 91 -5.20 -1.90 -4.34
C PHE A 91 -6.25 -1.12 -3.55
N ASN A 92 -7.04 -0.28 -4.21
CA ASN A 92 -8.15 0.41 -3.58
C ASN A 92 -9.28 -0.60 -3.25
N LEU A 93 -9.84 -0.50 -2.04
CA LEU A 93 -10.92 -1.36 -1.55
C LEU A 93 -12.30 -0.67 -1.56
N ASN A 94 -12.37 0.61 -1.92
CA ASN A 94 -13.62 1.38 -2.10
C ASN A 94 -14.19 1.28 -3.51
#